data_AF-A0A419F2B6-F1
#
_entry.id   AF-A0A419F2B6-F1
#
_cell.length_a   1.000
_cell.length_b   1.000
_cell.length_c   1.000
_cell.angle_alpha   90.00
_cell.angle_beta   90.00
_cell.angle_gamma   90.00
#
_symmetry.space_group_name_H-M   'P 1'
#
loop_
_entity.id
_entity.type
_entity.pdbx_description
1 polymer ?
#
loop_
_entity_poly.entity_id
_entity_poly.type
_entity_poly.pdbx_seq_one_letter_code
_entity_poly.pdbx_strand_id
1 'polypeptide(L)'
;MKRTNMNRMGGNTLMIKVVYCLRRKADMSLEEFQKYWLKTHAKFGKNIEGVKRYVQVHTITGELQEMLAAGHPAGKNEPFDGVAELWFEESDLRELPGKPGGLAALQDEANFIDFERSVIFLAKEHVIVQK
;
A
#
# COMPACT_ATOMS: atom_id res chain seq x y z
N MET A 1 35.96 -10.69 -35.02
CA MET A 1 34.66 -11.40 -34.98
C MET A 1 34.02 -11.10 -33.63
N LYS A 2 33.09 -10.13 -33.58
CA LYS A 2 32.53 -9.57 -32.34
C LYS A 2 31.48 -10.53 -31.78
N ARG A 3 31.65 -11.00 -30.55
CA ARG A 3 30.56 -11.59 -29.75
C ARG A 3 29.81 -10.44 -29.09
N THR A 4 28.61 -10.17 -29.58
CA THR A 4 27.69 -9.19 -29.01
C THR A 4 27.00 -9.83 -27.82
N ASN A 5 27.43 -9.50 -26.60
CA ASN A 5 26.67 -9.79 -25.38
C ASN A 5 25.52 -8.77 -25.27
N MET A 6 24.42 -9.03 -25.97
CA MET A 6 23.13 -8.44 -25.64
C MET A 6 22.51 -9.27 -24.51
N ASN A 7 22.84 -8.93 -23.27
CA ASN A 7 21.97 -9.16 -22.11
C ASN A 7 22.58 -8.53 -20.87
N ARG A 8 22.14 -7.30 -20.58
CA ARG A 8 21.95 -6.70 -19.24
C ARG A 8 21.48 -5.25 -19.43
N MET A 9 20.25 -5.09 -19.93
CA MET A 9 19.48 -3.88 -19.64
C MET A 9 18.51 -4.21 -18.50
N GLY A 10 19.07 -4.59 -17.34
CA GLY A 10 18.36 -4.55 -16.07
C GLY A 10 18.44 -3.14 -15.52
N GLY A 11 17.90 -2.16 -16.26
CA GLY A 11 17.69 -0.83 -15.73
C GLY A 11 16.63 -0.97 -14.66
N ASN A 12 17.03 -0.88 -13.40
CA ASN A 12 16.11 -0.77 -12.28
C ASN A 12 15.41 0.59 -12.45
N THR A 13 14.36 0.64 -13.27
CA THR A 13 13.44 1.79 -13.29
C THR A 13 12.97 1.93 -11.86
N LEU A 14 13.41 2.99 -11.18
CA LEU A 14 13.05 3.28 -9.80
C LEU A 14 11.53 3.40 -9.71
N MET A 15 10.86 2.29 -9.39
CA MET A 15 9.41 2.25 -9.26
C MET A 15 9.00 3.18 -8.14
N ILE A 16 7.91 3.92 -8.36
CA ILE A 16 7.31 4.77 -7.34
C ILE A 16 6.38 3.89 -6.51
N LYS A 17 6.56 3.93 -5.19
CA LYS A 17 5.68 3.27 -4.24
C LYS A 17 4.62 4.26 -3.76
N VAL A 18 3.36 3.93 -3.95
CA VAL A 18 2.25 4.55 -3.22
C VAL A 18 2.15 3.85 -1.87
N VAL A 19 2.21 4.63 -0.80
CA VAL A 19 2.00 4.16 0.57
C VAL A 19 0.75 4.84 1.10
N TYR A 20 -0.26 4.05 1.45
CA TYR A 20 -1.52 4.55 1.96
C TYR A 20 -1.76 4.00 3.37
N CYS A 21 -1.54 4.85 4.36
CA CYS A 21 -1.78 4.55 5.77
C CYS A 21 -3.27 4.68 6.06
N LEU A 22 -3.91 3.56 6.37
CA LEU A 22 -5.35 3.44 6.42
C LEU A 22 -5.89 3.57 7.84
N ARG A 23 -7.01 4.27 7.94
CA ARG A 23 -7.93 4.26 9.07
C ARG A 23 -9.24 3.66 8.59
N ARG A 24 -9.80 2.75 9.37
CA ARG A 24 -11.14 2.24 9.14
C ARG A 24 -12.19 3.28 9.53
N LYS A 25 -13.38 3.16 8.98
CA LYS A 25 -14.53 3.95 9.45
C LYS A 25 -14.84 3.68 10.92
N ALA A 26 -15.40 4.67 11.60
CA ALA A 26 -15.66 4.63 13.04
C ALA A 26 -16.64 3.52 13.47
N ASP A 27 -17.53 3.09 12.57
CA ASP A 27 -18.53 2.04 12.79
C ASP A 27 -18.03 0.61 12.47
N MET A 28 -16.78 0.45 12.06
CA MET A 28 -16.17 -0.86 11.81
C MET A 28 -15.18 -1.25 12.91
N SER A 29 -15.21 -2.52 13.29
CA SER A 29 -14.10 -3.12 14.05
C SER A 29 -12.86 -3.32 13.16
N LEU A 30 -11.69 -3.49 13.80
CA LEU A 30 -10.45 -3.78 13.09
C LEU A 30 -10.53 -5.11 12.32
N GLU A 31 -11.16 -6.14 12.92
CA GLU A 31 -11.31 -7.45 12.28
C GLU A 31 -12.19 -7.36 11.02
N GLU A 32 -13.31 -6.66 11.09
CA GLU A 32 -14.19 -6.43 9.95
C GLU A 32 -13.47 -5.66 8.83
N PHE A 33 -12.69 -4.63 9.20
CA PHE A 33 -11.84 -3.89 8.27
C PHE A 33 -10.86 -4.79 7.55
N GLN A 34 -10.06 -5.55 8.29
CA GLN A 34 -9.06 -6.44 7.72
C GLN A 34 -9.70 -7.53 6.85
N LYS A 35 -10.81 -8.11 7.30
CA LYS A 35 -11.56 -9.12 6.53
C LYS A 35 -12.11 -8.54 5.23
N TYR A 36 -12.76 -7.37 5.28
CA TYR A 36 -13.27 -6.70 4.09
C TYR A 36 -12.13 -6.36 3.13
N TRP A 37 -11.06 -5.76 3.65
CA TRP A 37 -9.93 -5.34 2.85
C TRP A 37 -9.26 -6.51 2.12
N LEU A 38 -9.05 -7.64 2.80
CA LEU A 38 -8.39 -8.81 2.22
C LEU A 38 -9.31 -9.64 1.31
N LYS A 39 -10.59 -9.81 1.67
CA LYS A 39 -11.50 -10.73 0.97
C LYS A 39 -12.34 -10.05 -0.11
N THR A 40 -12.68 -8.78 0.07
CA THR A 40 -13.51 -8.01 -0.85
C THR A 40 -12.66 -7.04 -1.65
N HIS A 41 -11.95 -6.14 -0.97
CA HIS A 41 -11.29 -5.03 -1.65
C HIS A 41 -10.07 -5.48 -2.49
N ALA A 42 -9.38 -6.54 -2.07
CA ALA A 42 -8.16 -7.02 -2.73
C ALA A 42 -8.30 -7.26 -4.24
N LYS A 43 -9.51 -7.60 -4.73
CA LYS A 43 -9.77 -7.78 -6.17
C LYS A 43 -9.66 -6.46 -6.94
N PHE A 44 -10.04 -5.33 -6.35
CA PHE A 44 -9.92 -4.02 -7.00
C PHE A 44 -8.46 -3.63 -7.13
N GLY A 45 -7.69 -3.74 -6.05
CA GLY A 45 -6.24 -3.49 -6.07
C GLY A 45 -5.48 -4.34 -7.09
N LYS A 46 -5.88 -5.60 -7.30
CA LYS A 46 -5.32 -6.48 -8.34
C LYS A 46 -5.65 -6.03 -9.77
N ASN A 47 -6.75 -5.33 -9.94
CA ASN A 47 -7.28 -4.89 -11.23
C ASN A 47 -6.94 -3.42 -11.54
N ILE A 48 -6.20 -2.73 -10.67
CA ILE A 48 -5.69 -1.39 -10.95
C ILE A 48 -4.68 -1.48 -12.10
N GLU A 49 -4.92 -0.71 -13.16
CA GLU A 49 -4.06 -0.64 -14.31
C GLU A 49 -2.67 -0.11 -13.93
N GLY A 50 -1.61 -0.76 -14.45
CA GLY A 50 -0.23 -0.34 -14.22
C GLY A 50 0.35 -0.74 -12.85
N VAL A 51 -0.43 -1.33 -11.94
CA VAL A 51 0.10 -1.84 -10.67
C VAL A 51 1.07 -3.00 -10.93
N LYS A 52 2.31 -2.88 -10.44
CA LYS A 52 3.35 -3.91 -10.60
C LYS A 52 3.42 -4.85 -9.39
N ARG A 53 3.05 -4.33 -8.21
CA ARG A 53 2.97 -5.06 -6.95
C ARG A 53 1.94 -4.39 -6.05
N TYR A 54 1.17 -5.19 -5.32
CA TYR A 54 0.25 -4.74 -4.29
C TYR A 54 0.43 -5.59 -3.03
N VAL A 55 0.63 -4.94 -1.89
CA VAL A 55 0.73 -5.57 -0.57
C VAL A 55 -0.25 -4.88 0.39
N GLN A 56 -0.98 -5.67 1.17
CA GLN A 56 -1.72 -5.20 2.32
C GLN A 56 -0.91 -5.52 3.58
N VAL A 57 -0.57 -4.50 4.35
CA VAL A 57 0.08 -4.64 5.66
C VAL A 57 -1.00 -4.41 6.72
N HIS A 58 -1.43 -5.47 7.38
CA HIS A 58 -2.48 -5.40 8.40
C HIS A 58 -1.85 -5.15 9.77
N THR A 59 -2.41 -4.20 10.52
CA THR A 59 -1.94 -3.94 11.88
C THR A 59 -2.24 -5.12 12.80
N ILE A 60 -1.24 -5.49 13.60
CA ILE A 60 -1.39 -6.47 14.67
C ILE A 60 -1.57 -5.73 16.00
N THR A 61 -2.37 -6.31 16.89
CA THR A 61 -2.64 -5.77 18.24
C THR A 61 -2.11 -6.71 19.32
N GLY A 62 -1.96 -6.21 20.54
CA GLY A 62 -1.57 -6.99 21.71
C GLY A 62 -0.23 -6.56 22.32
N GLU A 63 0.24 -7.34 23.28
CA GLU A 63 1.37 -6.99 24.16
C GLU A 63 2.65 -6.60 23.39
N LEU A 64 2.95 -7.28 22.28
CA LEU A 64 4.15 -6.97 21.47
C LEU A 64 4.09 -5.57 20.85
N GLN A 65 2.91 -5.18 20.35
CA GLN A 65 2.69 -3.85 19.79
C GLN A 65 2.84 -2.78 20.88
N GLU A 66 2.24 -3.01 22.05
CA GLU A 66 2.31 -2.10 23.20
C GLU A 66 3.75 -1.94 23.70
N MET A 67 4.47 -3.05 23.85
CA MET A 67 5.86 -3.07 24.29
C MET A 67 6.76 -2.26 23.35
N LEU A 68 6.64 -2.46 22.04
CA LEU A 68 7.44 -1.72 21.07
C LEU A 68 7.07 -0.23 21.04
N ALA A 69 5.76 0.07 21.09
CA ALA A 69 5.28 1.44 21.04
C ALA A 69 5.69 2.26 22.28
N ALA A 70 5.81 1.64 23.46
CA ALA A 70 6.23 2.30 24.69
C ALA A 70 7.61 2.98 24.60
N GLY A 71 8.48 2.53 23.68
CA GLY A 71 9.80 3.12 23.44
C GLY A 71 9.78 4.41 22.61
N HIS A 72 8.64 4.82 22.05
CA HIS A 72 8.55 5.95 21.13
C HIS A 72 7.58 7.04 21.64
N PRO A 73 7.94 8.35 21.56
CA PRO A 73 7.07 9.43 22.01
C PRO A 73 5.67 9.42 21.38
N ALA A 74 5.59 9.08 20.09
CA ALA A 74 4.33 8.96 19.35
C ALA A 74 3.71 7.55 19.42
N GLY A 75 4.34 6.58 20.10
CA GLY A 75 3.82 5.21 20.16
C GLY A 75 2.52 5.07 20.96
N LYS A 76 2.18 6.09 21.77
CA LYS A 76 0.88 6.16 22.45
C LYS A 76 -0.25 6.70 21.57
N ASN A 77 0.07 7.23 20.39
CA ASN A 77 -0.94 7.67 19.44
C ASN A 77 -1.68 6.45 18.87
N GLU A 78 -2.90 6.67 18.37
CA GLU A 78 -3.66 5.64 17.68
C GLU A 78 -2.84 5.09 16.49
N PRO A 79 -2.51 3.79 16.43
CA PRO A 79 -1.80 3.21 15.29
C PRO A 79 -2.73 3.11 14.08
N PHE A 80 -2.22 3.26 12.85
CA PHE A 80 -3.02 2.99 11.65
C PHE A 80 -3.57 1.55 11.67
N ASP A 81 -4.69 1.31 11.00
CA ASP A 81 -5.32 -0.01 10.93
C ASP A 81 -4.62 -0.93 9.90
N GLY A 82 -3.85 -0.32 9.01
CA GLY A 82 -2.93 -0.99 8.10
C GLY A 82 -2.31 -0.02 7.09
N VAL A 83 -1.50 -0.56 6.18
CA VAL A 83 -0.85 0.18 5.10
C VAL A 83 -1.03 -0.56 3.77
N ALA A 84 -1.62 0.09 2.78
CA ALA A 84 -1.59 -0.38 1.40
C ALA A 84 -0.29 0.06 0.75
N GLU A 85 0.40 -0.88 0.12
CA GLU A 85 1.63 -0.60 -0.60
C GLU A 85 1.46 -1.02 -2.07
N LEU A 86 1.61 -0.06 -2.98
CA LEU A 86 1.44 -0.31 -4.42
C LEU A 86 2.64 0.25 -5.18
N TRP A 87 3.17 -0.50 -6.14
CA TRP A 87 4.31 -0.08 -6.96
C TRP A 87 3.86 0.18 -8.38
N PHE A 88 4.30 1.30 -8.93
CA PHE A 88 3.99 1.76 -10.27
C PHE A 88 5.24 2.25 -11.00
N GLU A 89 5.18 2.26 -12.33
CA GLU A 89 5.99 3.19 -13.11
C GLU A 89 5.40 4.60 -12.98
N GLU A 90 6.22 5.65 -13.11
CA GLU A 90 5.74 7.03 -12.97
C GLU A 90 4.66 7.38 -14.02
N SER A 91 4.80 6.87 -15.25
CA SER A 91 3.81 7.04 -16.31
C SER A 91 2.45 6.45 -15.94
N ASP A 92 2.44 5.23 -15.41
CA ASP A 92 1.22 4.54 -14.97
C ASP A 92 0.51 5.35 -13.87
N LEU A 93 1.27 5.87 -12.89
CA LEU A 93 0.70 6.64 -11.77
C LEU A 93 0.09 7.97 -12.22
N ARG A 94 0.68 8.64 -13.22
CA ARG A 94 0.14 9.90 -13.78
C ARG A 94 -1.20 9.70 -14.49
N GLU A 95 -1.39 8.55 -15.12
CA GLU A 95 -2.63 8.23 -15.84
C GLU A 95 -3.70 7.61 -14.95
N LEU A 96 -3.33 7.09 -13.78
CA LEU A 96 -4.20 6.33 -12.87
C LEU A 96 -5.57 6.99 -12.59
N PRO A 97 -5.68 8.31 -12.33
CA PRO A 97 -6.99 8.95 -12.08
C PRO A 97 -7.98 8.83 -13.24
N GLY A 98 -7.49 8.62 -14.47
CA GLY A 98 -8.33 8.42 -15.66
C GLY A 98 -8.65 6.95 -15.96
N LYS A 99 -8.20 6.00 -15.14
CA LYS A 99 -8.37 4.57 -15.39
C LYS A 99 -9.56 3.98 -14.62
N PRO A 100 -10.36 3.08 -15.25
CA PRO A 100 -11.49 2.43 -14.60
C PRO A 100 -11.15 1.67 -13.31
N GLY A 101 -10.03 0.96 -13.27
CA GLY A 101 -9.62 0.19 -12.09
C GLY A 101 -9.34 1.07 -10.87
N GLY A 102 -8.66 2.21 -11.08
CA GLY A 102 -8.42 3.21 -10.03
C GLY A 102 -9.72 3.81 -9.47
N LEU A 103 -10.66 4.17 -10.34
CA LEU A 103 -11.96 4.69 -9.92
C LEU A 103 -12.78 3.65 -9.16
N ALA A 104 -12.81 2.40 -9.64
CA ALA A 104 -13.52 1.32 -8.97
C ALA A 104 -12.94 1.01 -7.59
N ALA A 105 -11.60 1.04 -7.45
CA ALA A 105 -10.94 0.91 -6.16
C ALA A 105 -11.35 2.05 -5.22
N LEU A 106 -11.25 3.32 -5.65
CA LEU A 106 -11.63 4.48 -4.84
C LEU A 106 -13.10 4.44 -4.38
N GLN A 107 -14.00 4.01 -5.25
CA GLN A 107 -15.42 3.85 -4.91
C GLN A 107 -15.63 2.76 -3.85
N ASP A 108 -14.92 1.64 -3.94
CA ASP A 108 -15.00 0.57 -2.95
C ASP A 108 -14.34 0.96 -1.62
N GLU A 109 -13.25 1.73 -1.67
CA GLU A 109 -12.58 2.28 -0.49
C GLU A 109 -13.54 3.10 0.38
N ALA A 110 -14.45 3.86 -0.24
CA ALA A 110 -15.47 4.63 0.46
C ALA A 110 -16.42 3.78 1.32
N ASN A 111 -16.41 2.45 1.19
CA ASN A 111 -17.19 1.55 2.05
C ASN A 111 -16.54 1.35 3.43
N PHE A 112 -15.21 1.34 3.52
CA PHE A 112 -14.50 0.87 4.72
C PHE A 112 -13.36 1.76 5.20
N ILE A 113 -12.90 2.72 4.39
CA ILE A 113 -11.82 3.65 4.73
C ILE A 113 -12.40 4.99 5.19
N ASP A 114 -11.80 5.54 6.24
CA ASP A 114 -11.97 6.92 6.68
C ASP A 114 -10.96 7.79 5.93
N PHE A 115 -11.41 8.46 4.88
CA PHE A 115 -10.53 9.27 4.01
C PHE A 115 -9.95 10.51 4.70
N GLU A 116 -10.62 11.07 5.70
CA GLU A 116 -10.14 12.26 6.39
C GLU A 116 -8.97 11.94 7.33
N ARG A 117 -8.97 10.73 7.91
CA ARG A 117 -7.93 10.29 8.85
C ARG A 117 -6.87 9.39 8.22
N SER A 118 -7.08 8.93 6.99
CA SER A 118 -6.10 8.16 6.22
C SER A 118 -5.11 9.07 5.49
N VAL A 119 -3.87 8.62 5.31
CA VAL A 119 -2.79 9.44 4.75
C VAL A 119 -2.09 8.69 3.62
N ILE A 120 -2.02 9.31 2.44
CA ILE A 120 -1.32 8.78 1.28
C ILE A 120 -0.04 9.59 1.01
N PHE A 121 1.04 8.91 0.66
CA PHE A 121 2.28 9.54 0.20
C PHE A 121 3.02 8.68 -0.82
N LEU A 122 3.90 9.31 -1.59
CA LEU A 122 4.75 8.62 -2.56
C LEU A 122 6.15 8.40 -1.97
N ALA A 123 6.72 7.24 -2.25
CA ALA A 123 8.01 6.81 -1.72
C ALA A 123 8.87 6.14 -2.80
N LYS A 124 10.18 6.11 -2.56
CA LYS A 124 11.15 5.26 -3.25
C LYS A 124 11.68 4.25 -2.24
N GLU A 125 11.71 2.97 -2.62
CA GLU A 125 12.18 1.92 -1.73
C GLU A 125 13.71 1.82 -1.77
N HIS A 126 14.32 1.77 -0.59
CA HIS A 126 15.74 1.47 -0.42
C HIS A 126 15.85 0.25 0.49
N VAL A 127 16.16 -0.91 -0.09
CA VAL A 127 16.28 -2.16 0.66
C VAL A 127 17.64 -2.24 1.31
N ILE A 128 17.69 -2.18 2.64
CA ILE A 128 18.93 -2.26 3.43
C ILE A 128 19.30 -3.70 3.76
N VAL A 129 18.29 -4.57 3.98
CA VAL A 129 18.47 -6.00 4.27
C VAL A 129 17.38 -6.81 3.57
N GLN A 130 17.78 -7.88 2.87
CA GLN A 130 16.90 -8.90 2.33
C GLN A 130 17.58 -10.26 2.57
N LYS A 131 16.96 -11.13 3.37
CA LYS A 131 17.50 -12.44 3.76
C LYS A 131 16.80 -13.56 3.01
#